data_AF-A0A3S4IT64-F1
#
_entry.id   AF-A0A3S4IT64-F1
#
_cell.length_a   1.000
_cell.length_b   1.000
_cell.length_c   1.000
_cell.angle_alpha   90.00
_cell.angle_beta   90.00
_cell.angle_gamma   90.00
#
_symmetry.space_group_name_H-M   'P 1'
#
loop_
_entity.id
_entity.type
_entity.pdbx_description
1 polymer ?
#
loop_
_entity_poly.entity_id
_entity_poly.type
_entity_poly.pdbx_seq_one_letter_code
_entity_poly.pdbx_strand_id
1 'polypeptide(L)'
;MPGYLEEEGANKSSNTETFVAIRVDIDNWRWAGVPFYLRTGKRLPTKCSEVVVYFKTPELNLFKESWQDLPQNKLTIRLQPDEGVDIQVLNKVPGLDHKHNLQITKLDLSYSETFNQTHLADAYERLLLETMRGIQALFVRRDEVEEAWKWVDSITEAWAMDNDAPKPYQAGTWGPVASVAMITRDGRSWNEFE
;
A
#
# COMPACT_ATOMS: atom_id res chain seq x y z
N MET A 1 -22.58 -6.56 -10.99
CA MET A 1 -22.52 -7.10 -9.61
C MET A 1 -23.35 -6.20 -8.71
N PRO A 2 -24.09 -6.74 -7.73
CA PRO A 2 -24.90 -5.93 -6.82
C PRO A 2 -24.03 -4.99 -5.98
N GLY A 3 -24.57 -3.83 -5.62
CA GLY A 3 -23.95 -2.91 -4.66
C GLY A 3 -24.06 -3.44 -3.21
N TYR A 4 -23.29 -2.88 -2.28
CA TYR A 4 -23.31 -3.31 -0.86
C TYR A 4 -24.72 -3.29 -0.25
N LEU A 5 -25.50 -2.24 -0.50
CA LEU A 5 -26.89 -2.14 -0.03
C LEU A 5 -27.83 -3.10 -0.75
N GLU A 6 -27.43 -3.71 -1.86
CA GLU A 6 -28.25 -4.64 -2.65
C GLU A 6 -27.98 -6.12 -2.30
N GLU A 7 -26.95 -6.41 -1.51
CA GLU A 7 -26.62 -7.77 -1.07
C GLU A 7 -27.77 -8.39 -0.25
N GLU A 8 -27.87 -9.72 -0.30
CA GLU A 8 -28.88 -10.47 0.46
C GLU A 8 -28.68 -10.26 1.97
N GLY A 9 -29.74 -9.88 2.67
CA GLY A 9 -29.68 -9.55 4.11
C GLY A 9 -29.06 -8.18 4.43
N ALA A 10 -28.71 -7.36 3.44
CA ALA A 10 -28.17 -6.03 3.69
C ALA A 10 -29.19 -5.08 4.32
N ASN A 11 -28.74 -4.32 5.33
CA ASN A 11 -29.49 -3.19 5.85
C ASN A 11 -29.48 -2.05 4.82
N LYS A 12 -30.63 -1.74 4.22
CA LYS A 12 -30.78 -0.71 3.17
C LYS A 12 -30.50 0.72 3.66
N SER A 13 -30.52 0.96 4.98
CA SER A 13 -30.16 2.25 5.59
C SER A 13 -28.74 2.26 6.17
N SER A 14 -27.91 1.27 5.85
CA SER A 14 -26.52 1.21 6.34
C SER A 14 -25.67 2.34 5.78
N ASN A 15 -24.89 2.97 6.65
CA ASN A 15 -23.81 3.90 6.30
C ASN A 15 -22.43 3.28 6.54
N THR A 16 -22.34 1.94 6.62
CA THR A 16 -21.07 1.24 6.78
C THR A 16 -20.21 1.39 5.53
N GLU A 17 -19.00 1.88 5.76
CA GLU A 17 -17.88 1.97 4.86
C GLU A 17 -17.39 0.60 4.37
N THR A 18 -17.25 0.45 3.06
CA THR A 18 -16.60 -0.73 2.44
C THR A 18 -15.22 -0.41 1.90
N PHE A 19 -14.78 0.84 2.03
CA PHE A 19 -13.49 1.38 1.58
C PHE A 19 -13.06 2.51 2.51
N VAL A 20 -11.78 2.55 2.87
CA VAL A 20 -11.15 3.62 3.62
C VAL A 20 -9.81 3.97 2.98
N ALA A 21 -9.53 5.26 2.85
CA ALA A 21 -8.20 5.77 2.51
C ALA A 21 -7.84 6.94 3.43
N ILE A 22 -6.65 6.91 3.99
CA ILE A 22 -6.17 7.93 4.95
C ILE A 22 -4.71 8.30 4.67
N ARG A 23 -4.38 9.56 4.95
CA ARG A 23 -3.02 10.09 5.02
C ARG A 23 -2.65 10.21 6.49
N VAL A 24 -1.50 9.65 6.86
CA VAL A 24 -1.00 9.59 8.23
C VAL A 24 0.40 10.20 8.25
N ASP A 25 0.66 11.06 9.22
CA ASP A 25 1.99 11.56 9.51
C ASP A 25 2.45 10.94 10.83
N ILE A 26 3.70 10.46 10.88
CA ILE A 26 4.30 9.94 12.11
C ILE A 26 5.18 11.05 12.68
N ASP A 27 4.77 11.60 13.82
CA ASP A 27 5.46 12.72 14.47
C ASP A 27 6.71 12.25 15.22
N ASN A 28 7.77 11.96 14.46
CA ASN A 28 9.11 11.75 15.00
C ASN A 28 10.19 12.20 14.02
N TRP A 29 11.43 12.29 14.51
CA TRP A 29 12.58 12.76 13.72
C TRP A 29 12.85 11.93 12.46
N ARG A 30 12.53 10.63 12.48
CA ARG A 30 12.81 9.70 11.38
C ARG A 30 11.83 9.88 10.23
N TRP A 31 10.58 10.17 10.55
CA TRP A 31 9.47 10.26 9.59
C TRP A 31 8.94 11.68 9.38
N ALA A 32 9.60 12.68 9.95
CA ALA A 32 9.26 14.08 9.73
C ALA A 32 9.17 14.43 8.24
N GLY A 33 7.99 14.88 7.81
CA GLY A 33 7.70 15.24 6.41
C GLY A 33 7.53 14.05 5.45
N VAL A 34 7.44 12.82 5.96
CA VAL A 34 7.19 11.60 5.17
C VAL A 34 5.76 11.11 5.46
N PRO A 35 4.80 11.35 4.56
CA PRO A 35 3.43 10.89 4.76
C PRO A 35 3.29 9.41 4.40
N PHE A 36 2.46 8.72 5.18
CA PHE A 36 2.02 7.35 4.96
C PHE A 36 0.60 7.37 4.40
N TYR A 37 0.38 6.70 3.29
CA TYR A 37 -0.96 6.53 2.72
C TYR A 37 -1.42 5.10 2.93
N LEU A 38 -2.57 4.94 3.56
CA LEU A 38 -3.19 3.65 3.79
C LEU A 38 -4.47 3.62 2.96
N ARG A 39 -4.70 2.53 2.22
CA ARG A 39 -6.00 2.25 1.59
C ARG A 39 -6.37 0.79 1.81
N THR A 40 -7.64 0.56 2.07
CA THR A 40 -8.21 -0.78 2.13
C THR A 40 -9.65 -0.72 1.65
N GLY A 41 -10.12 -1.79 1.02
CA GLY A 41 -11.50 -1.85 0.59
C GLY A 41 -11.92 -3.21 0.06
N LYS A 42 -13.23 -3.38 -0.07
CA LYS A 42 -13.86 -4.56 -0.67
C LYS A 42 -14.30 -4.25 -2.10
N ARG A 43 -14.50 -5.30 -2.90
CA ARG A 43 -14.93 -5.20 -4.31
C ARG A 43 -14.00 -4.28 -5.13
N LEU A 44 -12.70 -4.28 -4.81
CA LEU A 44 -11.65 -3.68 -5.63
C LEU A 44 -11.33 -4.59 -6.84
N PRO A 45 -10.56 -4.14 -7.84
CA PRO A 45 -10.30 -4.92 -9.06
C PRO A 45 -9.58 -6.24 -8.76
N THR A 46 -8.64 -6.20 -7.82
CA THR A 46 -7.75 -7.33 -7.49
C THR A 46 -7.59 -7.46 -5.98
N LYS A 47 -7.50 -8.69 -5.48
CA LYS A 47 -7.07 -8.96 -4.10
C LYS A 47 -5.57 -8.68 -4.04
N CYS A 48 -5.14 -7.72 -3.24
CA CYS A 48 -3.73 -7.37 -3.09
C CYS A 48 -3.44 -6.89 -1.66
N SER A 49 -2.27 -7.21 -1.14
CA SER A 49 -1.66 -6.59 0.02
C SER A 49 -0.20 -6.30 -0.32
N GLU A 50 0.15 -5.01 -0.36
CA GLU A 50 1.47 -4.54 -0.72
C GLU A 50 1.88 -3.33 0.15
N VAL A 51 3.19 -3.17 0.32
CA VAL A 51 3.80 -1.96 0.86
C VAL A 51 4.69 -1.38 -0.23
N VAL A 52 4.43 -0.12 -0.60
CA VAL A 52 5.16 0.58 -1.65
C VAL A 52 5.88 1.79 -1.05
N VAL A 53 7.20 1.81 -1.21
CA VAL A 53 8.05 2.91 -0.74
C VAL A 53 8.60 3.65 -1.95
N TYR A 54 8.19 4.90 -2.10
CA TYR A 54 8.75 5.81 -3.10
C TYR A 54 9.91 6.59 -2.49
N PHE A 55 11.08 6.51 -3.12
CA PHE A 55 12.26 7.27 -2.70
C PHE A 55 12.23 8.70 -3.25
N LYS A 56 12.87 9.63 -2.54
CA LYS A 56 13.05 11.01 -3.03
C LYS A 56 13.92 11.00 -4.28
N THR A 57 13.57 11.84 -5.25
CA THR A 57 14.44 12.10 -6.39
C THR A 57 15.67 12.90 -5.94
N PRO A 58 16.85 12.69 -6.56
CA PRO A 58 18.02 13.53 -6.31
C PRO A 58 17.75 14.99 -6.70
N GLU A 59 18.23 15.95 -5.91
CA GLU A 59 18.08 17.38 -6.20
C GLU A 59 18.80 17.79 -7.51
N LEU A 60 19.91 17.12 -7.82
CA LEU A 60 20.69 17.35 -9.04
C LEU A 60 20.39 16.25 -10.08
N ASN A 61 19.64 16.61 -11.12
CA ASN A 61 19.45 15.78 -12.30
C ASN A 61 20.58 16.02 -13.32
N LEU A 62 21.56 15.11 -13.38
CA LEU A 62 22.65 15.12 -14.37
C LEU A 62 22.22 14.63 -15.75
N PHE A 63 21.01 14.07 -15.88
CA PHE A 63 20.50 13.42 -17.09
C PHE A 63 19.35 14.21 -17.73
N LYS A 64 19.26 15.53 -17.48
CA LYS A 64 18.20 16.43 -18.00
C LYS A 64 18.01 16.36 -19.52
N GLU A 65 19.07 16.06 -20.26
CA GLU A 65 19.00 15.92 -21.72
C GLU A 65 18.23 14.66 -22.17
N SER A 66 18.22 13.62 -21.34
CA SER A 66 17.51 12.36 -21.62
C SER A 66 16.19 12.25 -20.86
N TRP A 67 16.13 12.80 -19.64
CA TRP A 67 14.98 12.77 -18.74
C TRP A 67 14.86 14.12 -18.05
N GLN A 68 13.83 14.90 -18.41
CA GLN A 68 13.61 16.21 -17.81
C GLN A 68 13.37 16.09 -16.29
N ASP A 69 12.53 15.13 -15.91
CA ASP A 69 12.26 14.73 -14.53
C ASP A 69 12.65 13.27 -14.33
N LEU A 70 13.45 12.98 -13.29
CA LEU A 70 13.84 11.62 -12.96
C LEU A 70 12.67 10.90 -12.29
N PRO A 71 12.28 9.68 -12.72
CA PRO A 71 11.34 8.88 -11.97
C PRO A 71 11.88 8.55 -10.57
N GLN A 72 10.97 8.39 -9.61
CA GLN A 72 11.32 7.94 -8.27
C GLN A 72 11.72 6.47 -8.29
N ASN A 73 12.78 6.11 -7.56
CA ASN A 73 13.00 4.70 -7.25
C ASN A 73 11.84 4.21 -6.40
N LYS A 74 11.47 2.94 -6.57
CA LYS A 74 10.34 2.31 -5.89
C LYS A 74 10.77 0.98 -5.30
N LEU A 75 10.48 0.75 -4.02
CA LEU A 75 10.56 -0.57 -3.39
C LEU A 75 9.14 -1.08 -3.18
N THR A 76 8.82 -2.21 -3.79
CA THR A 76 7.53 -2.88 -3.66
C THR A 76 7.73 -4.16 -2.85
N ILE A 77 7.05 -4.28 -1.73
CA ILE A 77 6.99 -5.51 -0.93
C ILE A 77 5.58 -6.08 -1.11
N ARG A 78 5.46 -7.18 -1.85
CA ARG A 78 4.19 -7.87 -2.08
C ARG A 78 3.99 -8.95 -1.02
N LEU A 79 2.90 -8.85 -0.26
CA LEU A 79 2.52 -9.82 0.76
C LEU A 79 1.51 -10.85 0.23
N GLN A 80 0.65 -10.47 -0.73
CA GLN A 80 -0.24 -11.38 -1.45
C GLN A 80 -0.93 -10.63 -2.60
N PRO A 81 -1.23 -11.30 -3.73
CA PRO A 81 -0.71 -12.58 -4.18
C PRO A 81 0.78 -12.45 -4.58
N ASP A 82 1.40 -13.58 -4.91
CA ASP A 82 2.75 -13.66 -5.48
C ASP A 82 3.79 -12.93 -4.63
N GLU A 83 4.04 -13.51 -3.45
CA GLU A 83 4.95 -12.98 -2.45
C GLU A 83 6.33 -12.72 -3.06
N GLY A 84 6.83 -11.51 -2.82
CA GLY A 84 8.09 -11.10 -3.41
C GLY A 84 8.43 -9.66 -3.07
N VAL A 85 9.64 -9.31 -3.48
CA VAL A 85 10.18 -7.97 -3.30
C VAL A 85 10.73 -7.51 -4.64
N ASP A 86 10.36 -6.31 -5.06
CA ASP A 86 11.01 -5.68 -6.21
C ASP A 86 11.52 -4.28 -5.89
N ILE A 87 12.61 -3.93 -6.57
CA ILE A 87 13.15 -2.58 -6.58
C ILE A 87 13.18 -2.10 -8.02
N GLN A 88 12.47 -1.01 -8.28
CA GLN A 88 12.57 -0.27 -9.53
C GLN A 88 13.58 0.85 -9.39
N VAL A 89 14.61 0.82 -10.24
CA VAL A 89 15.71 1.79 -10.27
C VAL A 89 15.96 2.25 -11.70
N LEU A 90 16.53 3.45 -11.86
CA LEU A 90 17.09 3.84 -13.14
C LEU A 90 18.43 3.14 -13.39
N ASN A 91 18.58 2.58 -14.57
CA ASN A 91 19.82 1.99 -15.05
C ASN A 91 20.22 2.56 -16.40
N LYS A 92 21.52 2.60 -16.70
CA LYS A 92 22.02 2.95 -18.03
C LYS A 92 21.69 1.82 -18.98
N VAL A 93 21.12 2.15 -20.14
CA VAL A 93 20.99 1.20 -21.26
C VAL A 93 22.38 0.82 -21.75
N PRO A 94 22.79 -0.46 -21.75
CA PRO A 94 24.07 -0.88 -22.29
C PRO A 94 24.17 -0.50 -23.77
N GLY A 95 25.20 0.25 -24.14
CA GLY A 95 25.39 0.72 -25.51
C GLY A 95 26.61 1.62 -25.67
N LEU A 96 27.06 1.76 -26.91
CA LEU A 96 28.18 2.62 -27.33
C LEU A 96 27.74 4.06 -27.69
N ASP A 97 26.46 4.38 -27.48
CA ASP A 97 25.94 5.72 -27.73
C ASP A 97 26.60 6.74 -26.79
N HIS A 98 26.91 7.93 -27.32
CA HIS A 98 27.47 9.03 -26.55
C HIS A 98 26.45 9.59 -25.55
N LYS A 99 25.15 9.41 -25.82
CA LYS A 99 24.07 9.80 -24.91
C LYS A 99 23.86 8.72 -23.86
N HIS A 100 23.86 9.14 -22.58
CA HIS A 100 23.59 8.27 -21.44
C HIS A 100 22.09 7.97 -21.35
N ASN A 101 21.59 7.14 -22.26
CA ASN A 101 20.19 6.73 -22.24
C ASN A 101 19.92 5.90 -20.99
N LEU A 102 18.91 6.31 -20.21
CA LEU A 102 18.47 5.65 -19.00
C LEU A 102 17.17 4.90 -19.26
N GLN A 103 17.01 3.75 -18.60
CA GLN A 103 15.78 2.97 -18.57
C GLN A 103 15.43 2.60 -17.12
N ILE A 104 14.14 2.46 -16.84
CA ILE A 104 13.69 1.89 -15.57
C ILE A 104 13.92 0.38 -15.65
N THR A 105 14.62 -0.17 -14.66
CA THR A 105 14.86 -1.61 -14.53
C THR A 105 14.27 -2.09 -13.21
N LYS A 106 13.62 -3.26 -13.26
CA LYS A 106 13.08 -3.95 -12.09
C LYS A 106 14.04 -5.05 -11.67
N LEU A 107 14.52 -4.99 -10.44
CA LEU A 107 15.18 -6.10 -9.76
C LEU A 107 14.10 -6.83 -8.97
N ASP A 108 13.67 -7.98 -9.46
CA ASP A 108 12.54 -8.74 -8.90
C ASP A 108 13.03 -10.01 -8.21
N LEU A 109 12.57 -10.24 -6.99
CA LEU A 109 12.73 -11.47 -6.24
C LEU A 109 11.33 -12.06 -6.01
N SER A 110 10.95 -13.00 -6.87
CA SER A 110 9.74 -13.81 -6.70
C SER A 110 10.03 -15.00 -5.79
N TYR A 111 9.25 -15.16 -4.70
CA TYR A 111 9.50 -16.25 -3.75
C TYR A 111 9.11 -17.61 -4.34
N SER A 112 8.03 -17.65 -5.13
CA SER A 112 7.57 -18.88 -5.80
C SER A 112 8.63 -19.40 -6.77
N GLU A 113 9.26 -18.51 -7.55
CA GLU A 113 10.32 -18.87 -8.50
C GLU A 113 11.66 -19.20 -7.82
N THR A 114 12.03 -18.41 -6.81
CA THR A 114 13.36 -18.51 -6.20
C THR A 114 13.48 -19.70 -5.26
N PHE A 115 12.45 -19.93 -4.44
CA PHE A 115 12.53 -20.93 -3.38
C PHE A 115 12.03 -22.29 -3.81
N ASN A 116 11.26 -22.42 -4.92
CA ASN A 116 10.74 -23.70 -5.43
C ASN A 116 10.15 -24.59 -4.30
N GLN A 117 9.69 -23.98 -3.21
CA GLN A 117 9.26 -24.71 -2.03
C GLN A 117 7.84 -25.20 -2.29
N THR A 118 7.66 -26.51 -2.17
CA THR A 118 6.35 -27.16 -2.23
C THR A 118 5.42 -26.75 -1.08
N HIS A 119 5.95 -26.11 -0.03
CA HIS A 119 5.19 -25.64 1.13
C HIS A 119 5.70 -24.29 1.66
N LEU A 120 4.93 -23.24 1.44
CA LEU A 120 5.02 -22.02 2.23
C LEU A 120 4.13 -22.23 3.46
N ALA A 121 4.73 -22.23 4.66
CA ALA A 121 3.98 -22.44 5.90
C ALA A 121 2.90 -21.37 6.05
N ASP A 122 1.67 -21.80 6.32
CA ASP A 122 0.55 -20.89 6.54
C ASP A 122 0.80 -19.99 7.77
N ALA A 123 0.13 -18.84 7.79
CA ALA A 123 0.20 -17.90 8.90
C ALA A 123 -0.06 -18.58 10.25
N TYR A 124 -1.04 -19.49 10.33
CA TYR A 124 -1.34 -20.20 11.58
C TYR A 124 -0.28 -21.25 11.95
N GLU A 125 0.30 -21.96 10.97
CA GLU A 125 1.42 -22.89 11.24
C GLU A 125 2.58 -22.15 11.91
N ARG A 126 2.93 -20.98 11.36
CA ARG A 126 4.00 -20.14 11.91
C ARG A 126 3.66 -19.64 13.32
N LEU A 127 2.47 -19.08 13.52
CA LEU A 127 2.08 -18.51 14.83
C LEU A 127 2.00 -19.59 15.93
N LEU A 128 1.50 -20.79 15.59
CA LEU A 128 1.46 -21.92 16.54
C LEU A 128 2.87 -22.37 16.94
N LEU A 129 3.80 -22.48 15.99
CA LEU A 129 5.18 -22.82 16.27
C LEU A 129 5.86 -21.79 17.18
N GLU A 130 5.68 -20.50 16.91
CA GLU A 130 6.26 -19.43 17.74
C GLU A 130 5.66 -19.44 19.17
N THR A 131 4.37 -19.72 19.30
CA THR A 131 3.71 -19.94 20.61
C THR A 131 4.38 -21.07 21.39
N MET A 132 4.62 -22.22 20.73
CA MET A 132 5.28 -23.37 21.36
C MET A 132 6.72 -23.07 21.77
N ARG A 133 7.40 -22.17 21.05
CA ARG A 133 8.76 -21.70 21.37
C ARG A 133 8.81 -20.60 22.43
N GLY A 134 7.64 -20.07 22.84
CA GLY A 134 7.57 -18.93 23.75
C GLY A 134 8.06 -17.61 23.13
N ILE A 135 8.08 -17.50 21.79
CA ILE A 135 8.52 -16.31 21.09
C ILE A 135 7.29 -15.45 20.76
N GLN A 136 7.26 -14.23 21.31
CA GLN A 136 6.10 -13.32 21.18
C GLN A 136 6.24 -12.28 20.07
N ALA A 137 7.30 -12.35 19.25
CA ALA A 137 7.64 -11.30 18.28
C ALA A 137 6.60 -11.08 17.16
N LEU A 138 5.73 -12.07 16.91
CA LEU A 138 4.65 -11.99 15.90
C LEU A 138 3.26 -11.78 16.52
N PHE A 139 3.19 -11.52 17.83
CA PHE A 139 1.93 -11.30 18.55
C PHE A 139 1.82 -9.84 18.94
N VAL A 140 0.62 -9.29 18.78
CA VAL A 140 0.35 -7.90 19.15
C VAL A 140 0.37 -7.78 20.68
N ARG A 141 1.13 -6.82 21.19
CA ARG A 141 1.18 -6.56 22.63
C ARG A 141 -0.04 -5.78 23.10
N ARG A 142 -0.34 -5.84 24.40
CA ARG A 142 -1.47 -5.13 24.99
C ARG A 142 -1.43 -3.62 24.73
N ASP A 143 -0.28 -3.00 24.95
CA ASP A 143 -0.06 -1.57 24.75
C ASP A 143 -0.20 -1.17 23.27
N GLU A 144 0.23 -2.03 22.34
CA GLU A 144 0.03 -1.82 20.91
C GLU A 144 -1.47 -1.85 20.53
N VAL A 145 -2.24 -2.78 21.09
CA VAL A 145 -3.69 -2.86 20.88
C VAL A 145 -4.40 -1.61 21.44
N GLU A 146 -4.03 -1.19 22.65
CA GLU A 146 -4.64 -0.01 23.29
C GLU A 146 -4.37 1.28 22.49
N GLU A 147 -3.16 1.48 21.96
CA GLU A 147 -2.85 2.64 21.11
C GLU A 147 -3.53 2.56 19.74
N ALA A 148 -3.63 1.37 19.14
CA ALA A 148 -4.35 1.19 17.88
C ALA A 148 -5.84 1.55 18.03
N TRP A 149 -6.49 1.13 19.13
CA TRP A 149 -7.89 1.48 19.40
C TRP A 149 -8.08 2.97 19.63
N LYS A 150 -7.25 3.62 20.45
CA LYS A 150 -7.31 5.08 20.64
C LYS A 150 -7.29 5.84 19.32
N TRP A 151 -6.46 5.39 18.38
CA TRP A 151 -6.37 6.01 17.06
C TRP A 151 -7.62 5.75 16.21
N VAL A 152 -8.08 4.51 16.12
CA VAL A 152 -9.27 4.13 15.32
C VAL A 152 -10.56 4.74 15.88
N ASP A 153 -10.72 4.76 17.21
CA ASP A 153 -11.88 5.34 17.88
C ASP A 153 -11.98 6.83 17.55
N SER A 154 -10.87 7.57 17.60
CA SER A 154 -10.87 9.00 17.28
C SER A 154 -11.34 9.30 15.85
N ILE A 155 -10.99 8.45 14.89
CA ILE A 155 -11.43 8.57 13.49
C ILE A 155 -12.93 8.25 13.37
N THR A 156 -13.37 7.19 14.04
CA THR A 156 -14.76 6.72 14.00
C THR A 156 -15.71 7.74 14.66
N GLU A 157 -15.29 8.32 15.79
CA GLU A 157 -16.02 9.40 16.47
C GLU A 157 -16.13 10.64 15.58
N ALA A 158 -15.04 11.05 14.93
CA ALA A 158 -15.06 12.19 14.01
C ALA A 158 -16.04 11.97 12.85
N TRP A 159 -16.04 10.78 12.24
CA TRP A 159 -17.00 10.44 11.17
C TRP A 159 -18.45 10.43 11.65
N ALA A 160 -18.71 9.95 12.87
CA ALA A 160 -20.04 9.98 13.46
C ALA A 160 -20.52 11.41 13.73
N MET A 161 -19.62 12.34 14.09
CA MET A 161 -19.95 13.75 14.30
C MET A 161 -20.21 14.51 13.00
N ASP A 162 -19.40 14.27 11.96
CA ASP A 162 -19.57 14.92 10.66
C ASP A 162 -20.84 14.46 9.93
N ASN A 163 -21.32 13.24 10.22
CA ASN A 163 -22.52 12.64 9.63
C ASN A 163 -22.50 12.66 8.08
N ASP A 164 -21.32 12.59 7.47
CA ASP A 164 -21.14 12.48 6.02
C ASP A 164 -21.26 11.01 5.60
N ALA A 165 -22.02 10.75 4.54
CA ALA A 165 -22.20 9.41 4.03
C ALA A 165 -20.92 8.93 3.32
N PRO A 166 -20.59 7.62 3.39
CA PRO A 166 -19.47 7.06 2.63
C PRO A 166 -19.58 7.40 1.14
N LYS A 167 -18.47 7.80 0.53
CA LYS A 167 -18.45 8.13 -0.91
C LYS A 167 -18.65 6.84 -1.72
N PRO A 168 -19.63 6.79 -2.64
CA PRO A 168 -19.85 5.60 -3.46
C PRO A 168 -18.71 5.40 -4.47
N TYR A 169 -18.47 4.15 -4.83
CA TYR A 169 -17.55 3.77 -5.89
C TYR A 169 -18.09 2.55 -6.61
N GLN A 170 -17.73 2.42 -7.90
CA GLN A 170 -18.15 1.29 -8.71
C GLN A 170 -17.38 0.04 -8.30
N ALA A 171 -18.08 -1.09 -8.14
CA ALA A 171 -17.44 -2.38 -7.88
C ALA A 171 -16.47 -2.73 -9.03
N GLY A 172 -15.27 -3.19 -8.67
CA GLY A 172 -14.18 -3.47 -9.60
C GLY A 172 -13.35 -2.24 -9.98
N THR A 173 -13.47 -1.13 -9.24
CA THR A 173 -12.59 0.06 -9.38
C THR A 173 -11.74 0.25 -8.13
N TRP A 174 -10.68 1.06 -8.21
CA TRP A 174 -9.73 1.34 -7.12
C TRP A 174 -10.27 2.30 -6.02
N GLY A 175 -11.59 2.28 -5.79
CA GLY A 175 -12.26 3.11 -4.81
C GLY A 175 -12.75 4.46 -5.38
N PRO A 176 -13.24 5.36 -4.50
CA PRO A 176 -13.84 6.62 -4.91
C PRO A 176 -12.78 7.62 -5.40
N VAL A 177 -13.20 8.56 -6.26
CA VAL A 177 -12.35 9.65 -6.78
C VAL A 177 -11.72 10.48 -5.64
N ALA A 178 -12.41 10.59 -4.50
CA ALA A 178 -11.90 11.26 -3.31
C ALA A 178 -10.57 10.67 -2.79
N SER A 179 -10.36 9.35 -2.93
CA SER A 179 -9.11 8.68 -2.56
C SER A 179 -7.94 9.12 -3.44
N VAL A 180 -8.19 9.28 -4.74
CA VAL A 180 -7.19 9.78 -5.70
C VAL A 180 -6.91 11.26 -5.43
N ALA A 181 -7.96 12.06 -5.27
CA ALA A 181 -7.83 13.49 -4.97
C ALA A 181 -7.03 13.76 -3.69
N MET A 182 -7.17 12.92 -2.66
CA MET A 182 -6.43 13.03 -1.40
C MET A 182 -4.91 12.97 -1.62
N ILE A 183 -4.41 11.96 -2.33
CA ILE A 183 -2.98 11.78 -2.56
C ILE A 183 -2.42 12.78 -3.60
N THR A 184 -3.24 13.16 -4.58
CA THR A 184 -2.86 14.14 -5.62
C THR A 184 -2.69 15.55 -5.07
N ARG A 185 -3.36 15.93 -3.96
CA ARG A 185 -3.12 17.20 -3.26
C ARG A 185 -1.66 17.34 -2.81
N ASP A 186 -0.99 16.23 -2.55
CA ASP A 186 0.42 16.20 -2.17
C ASP A 186 1.36 15.97 -3.37
N GLY A 187 0.84 16.07 -4.61
CA GLY A 187 1.60 15.83 -5.84
C GLY A 187 1.97 14.35 -6.06
N ARG A 188 1.23 13.42 -5.45
CA ARG A 188 1.50 11.98 -5.50
C ARG A 188 0.33 11.21 -6.14
N SER A 189 0.61 9.96 -6.52
CA SER A 189 -0.37 9.02 -7.04
C SER A 189 -0.27 7.69 -6.30
N TRP A 190 -1.38 6.93 -6.31
CA TRP A 190 -1.35 5.55 -5.85
C TRP A 190 -0.50 4.69 -6.78
N ASN A 191 0.13 3.64 -6.22
CA ASN A 191 0.74 2.61 -7.05
C ASN A 191 -0.33 1.94 -7.92
N GLU A 192 -0.04 1.85 -9.21
CA GLU A 192 -0.83 1.09 -10.17
C GLU A 192 -0.42 -0.37 -10.04
N PHE A 193 -1.41 -1.22 -9.77
CA PHE A 193 -1.21 -2.66 -9.75
C PHE A 193 -1.31 -3.14 -11.21
N GLU A 194 -0.21 -3.61 -11.76
CA GLU A 194 -0.13 -4.24 -13.09
C GLU A 194 -0.64 -5.69 -13.06
#